data_AF-A0A521XVR2-F1
#
_entry.id   AF-A0A521XVR2-F1
#
_cell.length_a   1.000
_cell.length_b   1.000
_cell.length_c   1.000
_cell.angle_alpha   90.00
_cell.angle_beta   90.00
_cell.angle_gamma   90.00
#
_symmetry.space_group_name_H-M   'P 1'
#
loop_
_entity.id
_entity.type
_entity.pdbx_description
1 polymer ?
#
loop_
_entity_poly.entity_id
_entity_poly.type
_entity_poly.pdbx_seq_one_letter_code
_entity_poly.pdbx_strand_id
1 'polypeptide(L)' 'MTVAVDYQLTLREAEKALRSARTADDVRNAWRRYNSALGHRTLGRLLVGRTAAELLARRDPEKD' A
#
# COMPACT_ATOMS: atom_id res chain seq x y z
N MET A 1 -14.11 13.66 -5.83
CA MET A 1 -14.20 12.22 -5.48
C MET A 1 -13.11 11.35 -6.16
N THR A 2 -12.05 11.90 -6.74
CA THR A 2 -11.00 11.13 -7.46
C THR A 2 -9.91 10.55 -6.56
N VAL A 3 -9.56 11.26 -5.48
CA VAL A 3 -8.44 10.90 -4.58
C VAL A 3 -8.59 9.51 -3.93
N ALA A 4 -9.82 9.09 -3.62
CA ALA A 4 -10.08 7.80 -2.96
C ALA A 4 -9.87 6.61 -3.91
N VAL A 5 -10.27 6.73 -5.18
CA VAL A 5 -10.08 5.70 -6.21
C VAL A 5 -8.59 5.54 -6.51
N ASP A 6 -7.87 6.66 -6.65
CA ASP A 6 -6.43 6.66 -6.91
C ASP A 6 -5.66 6.01 -5.74
N TYR A 7 -6.07 6.28 -4.49
CA TYR A 7 -5.45 5.66 -3.32
C TYR A 7 -5.66 4.15 -3.26
N GLN A 8 -6.89 3.67 -3.45
CA GLN A 8 -7.21 2.24 -3.42
C GLN A 8 -6.43 1.47 -4.48
N LEU A 9 -6.35 2.01 -5.69
CA LEU A 9 -5.56 1.43 -6.78
C LEU A 9 -4.07 1.40 -6.43
N THR A 10 -3.52 2.53 -5.99
CA THR A 10 -2.11 2.66 -5.60
C THR A 10 -1.74 1.66 -4.50
N LEU A 11 -2.63 1.44 -3.53
CA LEU A 11 -2.43 0.50 -2.45
C LEU A 11 -2.36 -0.97 -2.94
N ARG A 12 -3.24 -1.35 -3.86
CA ARG A 12 -3.24 -2.70 -4.47
C ARG A 12 -1.99 -2.93 -5.33
N GLU A 13 -1.55 -1.92 -6.07
CA GLU A 13 -0.31 -1.99 -6.85
C GLU A 13 0.92 -2.13 -5.95
N ALA A 14 0.99 -1.35 -4.86
CA ALA A 14 2.08 -1.43 -3.90
C ALA A 14 2.12 -2.81 -3.22
N GLU A 15 0.98 -3.38 -2.85
CA GLU A 15 0.90 -4.75 -2.32
C GLU A 15 1.47 -5.77 -3.31
N LYS A 16 1.03 -5.70 -4.58
CA LYS A 16 1.52 -6.62 -5.63
C LYS A 16 3.03 -6.48 -5.83
N ALA A 17 3.55 -5.25 -5.87
CA ALA A 17 4.97 -4.98 -6.02
C ALA A 17 5.79 -5.55 -4.85
N LEU A 18 5.36 -5.30 -3.61
CA LEU A 18 6.04 -5.78 -2.41
C LEU A 18 5.96 -7.31 -2.26
N ARG A 19 4.83 -7.94 -2.62
CA ARG A 19 4.70 -9.42 -2.64
C ARG A 19 5.56 -10.09 -3.71
N SER A 20 5.81 -9.38 -4.82
CA SER A 20 6.62 -9.90 -5.93
C SER A 20 8.11 -9.60 -5.76
N ALA A 21 8.48 -8.76 -4.79
CA ALA A 21 9.86 -8.40 -4.49
C ALA A 21 10.65 -9.62 -4.04
N ARG A 22 11.82 -9.85 -4.65
CA ARG A 22 12.72 -10.97 -4.31
C ARG A 22 14.02 -10.49 -3.70
N THR A 23 14.35 -9.22 -3.91
CA THR A 23 15.59 -8.60 -3.46
C THR A 23 15.31 -7.38 -2.59
N ALA A 24 16.31 -6.98 -1.80
CA ALA A 24 16.24 -5.72 -1.06
C ALA A 24 16.10 -4.51 -2.00
N ASP A 25 16.61 -4.58 -3.24
CA ASP A 25 16.47 -3.50 -4.21
C ASP A 25 15.05 -3.35 -4.73
N ASP A 26 14.35 -4.47 -4.99
CA ASP A 26 12.92 -4.45 -5.36
C ASP A 26 12.07 -3.73 -4.30
N VAL A 27 12.35 -4.01 -3.03
CA VAL A 27 11.68 -3.34 -1.90
C VAL A 27 11.97 -1.84 -1.90
N ARG A 28 13.24 -1.43 -2.10
CA ARG A 28 13.61 0.00 -2.19
C ARG A 28 12.96 0.68 -3.38
N ASN A 29 12.83 -0.01 -4.51
CA ASN A 29 12.18 0.50 -5.72
C ASN A 29 10.68 0.71 -5.49
N ALA A 30 9.99 -0.26 -4.88
CA ALA A 30 8.61 -0.10 -4.44
C ALA A 30 8.47 1.07 -3.45
N TRP A 31 9.41 1.20 -2.50
CA TRP A 31 9.39 2.30 -1.53
C TRP A 31 9.48 3.67 -2.21
N ARG A 32 10.45 3.87 -3.10
CA ARG A 32 10.61 5.13 -3.83
C ARG A 32 9.37 5.48 -4.64
N ARG A 33 8.73 4.48 -5.27
CA ARG A 33 7.57 4.69 -6.14
C ARG A 33 6.29 5.06 -5.38
N TYR A 34 6.05 4.45 -4.21
CA TYR A 34 4.74 4.53 -3.55
C TYR A 34 4.73 5.32 -2.24
N ASN A 35 5.90 5.69 -1.69
CA ASN A 35 5.97 6.34 -0.38
C ASN A 35 5.31 7.72 -0.35
N SER A 36 5.36 8.49 -1.45
CA SER A 36 4.68 9.79 -1.53
C SER A 36 3.16 9.69 -1.45
N ALA A 37 2.59 8.62 -2.00
CA ALA A 37 1.14 8.41 -2.06
C ALA A 37 0.59 7.66 -0.84
N LEU A 38 1.32 6.68 -0.32
CA LEU A 38 0.85 5.77 0.74
C LEU A 38 1.48 6.04 2.12
N GLY A 39 2.68 6.61 2.14
CA GLY A 39 3.47 6.83 3.34
C GLY A 39 4.18 5.59 3.90
N HIS A 40 5.23 5.83 4.68
CA HIS A 40 6.13 4.81 5.22
C HIS A 40 5.39 3.72 6.03
N ARG A 41 4.42 4.14 6.86
CA ARG A 41 3.68 3.21 7.74
C ARG A 41 2.81 2.22 6.96
N THR A 42 2.17 2.68 5.89
CA THR A 42 1.30 1.84 5.04
C THR A 42 2.14 0.82 4.29
N LEU A 43 3.25 1.24 3.69
CA LEU A 43 4.20 0.36 3.02
C LEU A 43 4.82 -0.67 3.98
N GLY A 44 5.18 -0.24 5.19
CA GLY A 44 5.66 -1.13 6.25
C GLY A 44 4.66 -2.23 6.58
N ARG A 45 3.36 -1.89 6.67
CA ARG A 45 2.28 -2.87 6.91
C ARG A 45 2.14 -3.86 5.76
N LEU A 46 2.18 -3.38 4.52
CA LEU A 46 2.15 -4.24 3.33
C LEU A 46 3.36 -5.19 3.29
N LEU A 47 4.55 -4.69 3.62
CA LEU A 47 5.78 -5.48 3.63
C LEU A 47 5.72 -6.63 4.66
N VAL A 48 5.13 -6.41 5.84
CA VAL A 48 4.95 -7.45 6.87
C VAL A 48 3.76 -8.37 6.61
N GLY A 49 3.11 -8.26 5.45
CA GLY A 49 2.08 -9.19 4.99
C GLY A 49 0.63 -8.76 5.24
N ARG A 50 0.37 -7.54 5.70
CA ARG A 50 -1.01 -7.00 5.68
C ARG A 50 -1.44 -6.75 4.26
N THR A 51 -2.68 -7.08 3.96
CA THR A 51 -3.26 -6.91 2.62
C THR A 51 -3.82 -5.50 2.42
N ALA A 52 -3.91 -5.05 1.17
CA ALA A 52 -4.57 -3.79 0.86
C ALA A 52 -6.04 -3.79 1.34
N ALA A 53 -6.72 -4.94 1.24
CA ALA A 53 -8.11 -5.09 1.70
C ALA A 53 -8.26 -4.80 3.20
N GLU A 54 -7.39 -5.36 4.05
CA GLU A 54 -7.40 -5.10 5.50
C GLU A 54 -7.12 -3.63 5.84
N LEU A 55 -6.25 -2.97 5.07
CA LEU A 55 -5.91 -1.57 5.28
C LEU A 55 -7.02 -0.62 4.85
N LEU A 56 -7.75 -0.94 3.79
CA LEU A 56 -8.92 -0.19 3.33
C LEU A 56 -10.10 -0.35 4.28
N ALA A 57 -10.37 -1.56 4.76
CA ALA A 57 -11.46 -1.83 5.70
C ALA A 57 -11.34 -1.07 7.03
N ARG A 58 -10.11 -0.64 7.41
CA ARG A 58 -9.88 0.20 8.61
C ARG A 58 -9.96 1.70 8.32
N ARG A 59 -9.97 2.09 7.05
CA ARG A 59 -9.98 3.49 6.62
C ARG A 59 -11.39 3.99 6.31
N ASP A 60 -12.33 3.10 6.00
CA ASP A 60 -13.76 3.42 5.94
C ASP A 60 -14.30 3.68 7.36
N PRO A 61 -14.71 4.91 7.68
CA PRO A 61 -15.30 5.25 8.96
C PRO A 61 -16.82 5.01 9.00
N GLU A 62 -17.43 4.30 8.05
CA GLU A 62 -18.88 3.94 8.10
C GLU A 62 -19.22 2.85 9.14
N LYS A 63 -18.47 2.80 10.23
CA LYS A 63 -18.83 2.09 11.47
C LYS A 63 -18.51 2.96 12.67
N ASP A 64 -19.18 4.10 12.78
CA ASP A 64 -19.59 4.71 14.05
C ASP A 64 -20.84 5.57 13.82
#